data_AF-A0A3D5ZA01-F1
#
_entry.id   AF-A0A3D5ZA01-F1
#
_cell.length_a   1.000
_cell.length_b   1.000
_cell.length_c   1.000
_cell.angle_alpha   90.00
_cell.angle_beta   90.00
_cell.angle_gamma   90.00
#
_symmetry.space_group_name_H-M   'P 1'
#
loop_
_entity.id
_entity.type
_entity.pdbx_description
1 polymer ?
#
loop_
_entity_poly.entity_id
_entity_poly.type
_entity_poly.pdbx_seq_one_letter_code
_entity_poly.pdbx_strand_id
1 'polypeptide(L)' 'IKQKYVCWNHGLAEVVTSLLNKGMTLKLLREFDYSPYAFVNHSEEVESGKFRIKNFQDKVPLVYALEAIKS' A
#
# COMPACT_ATOMS: atom_id res chain seq x y z
N ILE A 1 14.44 -5.23 20.62
CA ILE A 1 14.06 -4.37 19.47
C ILE A 1 12.56 -4.56 19.24
N LYS A 2 11.71 -3.53 19.41
CA LYS A 2 10.31 -3.55 18.97
C LYS A 2 10.28 -2.97 17.54
N GLN A 3 10.26 -3.83 16.52
CA GLN A 3 10.04 -3.37 15.14
C GLN A 3 8.60 -2.84 15.04
N LYS A 4 8.45 -1.55 14.68
CA LYS A 4 7.13 -0.93 14.50
C LYS A 4 6.53 -1.21 13.11
N TYR A 5 7.36 -1.58 12.14
CA TYR A 5 6.96 -2.03 10.81
C TYR A 5 8.11 -2.84 10.17
N VAL A 6 7.76 -3.66 9.19
CA VAL A 6 8.69 -4.37 8.31
C VAL A 6 8.41 -3.86 6.91
N CYS A 7 9.39 -3.26 6.23
CA CYS A 7 9.29 -2.99 4.81
C CYS A 7 10.05 -4.08 4.06
N TRP A 8 9.36 -4.79 3.18
CA TRP A 8 9.97 -5.74 2.28
C TRP A 8 9.15 -5.70 0.99
N ASN A 9 9.83 -5.65 -0.15
CA ASN A 9 9.19 -5.55 -1.45
C ASN A 9 8.55 -6.90 -1.78
N HIS A 10 7.29 -7.07 -1.40
CA HIS A 10 6.46 -8.21 -1.78
C HIS A 10 5.40 -7.74 -2.76
N GLY A 11 5.13 -8.59 -3.74
CA GLY A 11 4.00 -8.37 -4.63
C GLY A 11 2.69 -8.42 -3.83
N LEU A 12 1.70 -7.63 -4.25
CA LEU A 12 0.37 -7.67 -3.64
C LEU A 12 -0.20 -9.10 -3.61
N ALA A 13 -0.01 -9.86 -4.70
CA ALA A 13 -0.45 -11.24 -4.80
C ALA A 13 0.20 -12.15 -3.75
N GLU A 14 1.47 -11.94 -3.41
CA GLU A 14 2.19 -12.73 -2.40
C GLU A 14 1.60 -12.49 -1.00
N VAL A 15 1.38 -11.22 -0.65
CA VAL A 15 0.79 -10.83 0.64
C VAL A 15 -0.63 -11.38 0.76
N VAL A 16 -1.48 -11.14 -0.24
CA VAL A 16 -2.88 -11.59 -0.23
C VAL A 16 -2.96 -13.12 -0.20
N THR A 17 -2.20 -13.81 -1.04
CA THR A 17 -2.19 -15.29 -1.07
C THR A 17 -1.70 -15.87 0.26
N SER A 18 -0.70 -15.26 0.89
CA SER A 18 -0.19 -15.72 2.19
C SER A 18 -1.25 -15.63 3.30
N LEU A 19 -2.05 -14.55 3.31
CA LEU A 19 -3.16 -14.39 4.26
C LEU A 19 -4.25 -15.44 4.02
N LEU A 20 -4.62 -15.66 2.75
CA LEU A 20 -5.62 -16.65 2.36
C LEU A 20 -5.17 -18.08 2.74
N ASN A 21 -3.91 -18.44 2.49
CA ASN A 21 -3.34 -19.74 2.83
C ASN A 21 -3.28 -19.98 4.36
N LYS A 22 -3.32 -18.92 5.17
CA LYS A 22 -3.42 -19.02 6.64
C LYS A 22 -4.87 -19.08 7.14
N GLY A 23 -5.84 -19.23 6.25
CA GLY A 23 -7.26 -19.30 6.59
C GLY A 23 -7.85 -17.97 7.04
N MET A 24 -7.22 -16.85 6.69
CA MET A 24 -7.78 -15.53 6.99
C MET A 24 -8.77 -15.11 5.91
N THR A 25 -9.87 -14.49 6.32
CA THR A 25 -10.86 -13.93 5.41
C THR A 25 -10.54 -12.47 5.15
N LEU A 26 -10.24 -12.13 3.89
CA LEU A 26 -10.06 -10.75 3.47
C LEU A 26 -11.41 -10.00 3.53
N LYS A 27 -11.41 -8.83 4.17
CA LYS A 27 -12.58 -7.95 4.30
C LYS A 27 -12.48 -6.71 3.43
N LEU A 28 -11.27 -6.20 3.28
CA LEU A 28 -10.98 -5.02 2.47
C LEU A 28 -9.64 -5.19 1.77
N LEU A 29 -9.59 -4.77 0.51
CA LEU A 29 -8.38 -4.42 -0.20
C LEU A 29 -8.66 -3.15 -0.98
N ARG A 30 -7.88 -2.10 -0.73
CA ARG A 30 -8.01 -0.82 -1.40
C ARG A 30 -6.64 -0.30 -1.79
N GLU A 31 -6.52 0.07 -3.06
CA GLU A 31 -5.34 0.75 -3.58
C GLU A 31 -5.56 2.27 -3.57
N PHE A 32 -4.47 3.00 -3.46
CA PHE A 32 -4.44 4.45 -3.46
C PHE A 32 -3.42 4.94 -4.47
N ASP A 33 -3.79 5.98 -5.21
CA ASP A 33 -2.97 6.61 -6.24
C ASP A 33 -1.96 7.64 -5.68
N TYR A 34 -1.82 7.70 -4.36
CA TYR A 34 -0.93 8.62 -3.65
C TYR A 34 -0.12 7.87 -2.58
N SER A 35 1.06 8.40 -2.27
CA SER A 35 1.88 8.00 -1.13
C SER A 35 1.68 8.98 0.04
N PRO A 36 1.75 8.53 1.30
CA PRO A 36 1.68 9.40 2.47
C PRO A 36 2.93 10.28 2.67
N TYR A 37 3.97 10.10 1.85
CA TYR A 37 5.20 10.89 1.85
C TYR A 37 5.83 10.96 0.45
N ALA A 38 6.65 11.98 0.19
CA ALA A 38 7.42 12.07 -1.03
C ALA A 38 8.47 10.93 -1.10
N PHE A 39 8.43 10.14 -2.18
CA PHE A 39 9.26 8.93 -2.34
C PHE A 39 10.12 8.93 -3.62
N VAL A 40 9.91 9.93 -4.49
CA VAL A 40 10.72 10.19 -5.70
C VAL A 40 11.00 11.69 -5.84
N ASN A 41 12.09 12.06 -6.53
CA ASN A 41 12.49 13.46 -6.74
C ASN A 41 11.42 14.32 -7.43
N HIS A 42 10.48 13.72 -8.16
CA HIS A 42 9.38 14.39 -8.86
C HIS A 42 8.01 14.10 -8.22
N SER A 43 8.00 13.95 -6.89
CA SER A 43 6.74 13.85 -6.14
C SER A 43 6.07 15.22 -6.07
N GLU A 44 4.76 15.26 -6.33
CA GLU A 44 3.92 16.45 -6.23
C GLU A 44 2.90 16.24 -5.11
N GLU A 45 2.80 17.19 -4.18
CA GLU A 45 1.80 17.16 -3.13
C GLU A 45 0.47 17.68 -3.68
N VAL A 46 -0.52 16.80 -3.78
CA VAL A 46 -1.85 17.12 -4.34
C VAL A 46 -2.86 17.51 -3.27
N GLU A 47 -2.61 17.08 -2.03
CA GLU A 47 -3.37 17.39 -0.82
C GLU A 47 -2.40 17.21 0.35
N SER A 48 -2.65 17.86 1.49
CA SER A 48 -1.82 17.73 2.69
C SER A 48 -1.56 16.25 3.03
N GLY A 49 -0.30 15.83 2.93
CA GLY A 49 0.12 14.46 3.20
C GLY A 49 -0.18 13.43 2.10
N LYS A 50 -0.55 13.86 0.88
CA LYS A 50 -0.77 12.99 -0.28
C LYS A 50 0.15 13.39 -1.43
N PHE A 51 1.08 12.50 -1.78
CA PHE A 51 2.10 12.73 -2.78
C PHE A 51 1.91 11.80 -3.98
N ARG A 52 1.95 12.35 -5.21
CA ARG A 52 1.83 11.59 -6.47
C ARG A 52 3.07 11.76 -7.33
N ILE A 53 3.25 10.88 -8.32
CA ILE A 53 4.29 11.07 -9.35
C ILE A 53 3.72 11.99 -10.43
N LYS A 54 4.34 13.15 -10.64
CA LYS A 54 3.85 14.20 -11.57
C LYS A 54 3.44 13.68 -12.95
N ASN A 55 4.22 12.75 -13.51
CA ASN A 55 3.99 12.22 -14.86
C ASN A 55 2.87 11.18 -14.93
N PHE A 56 2.54 10.54 -13.81
CA PHE A 56 1.53 9.47 -13.75
C PHE A 56 0.20 9.94 -13.17
N GLN A 57 0.18 11.09 -12.48
CA GLN A 57 -1.04 11.65 -11.86
C GLN A 57 -1.76 10.58 -11.03
N ASP A 58 -3.04 10.33 -11.29
CA ASP A 58 -3.93 9.38 -10.61
C ASP A 58 -3.95 7.97 -11.25
N LYS A 59 -3.06 7.70 -12.20
CA LYS A 59 -3.11 6.47 -13.02
C LYS A 59 -2.35 5.28 -12.45
N VAL A 60 -1.62 5.45 -11.34
CA VAL A 60 -0.75 4.41 -10.79
C VAL A 60 -1.06 4.22 -9.31
N PRO A 61 -1.40 2.99 -8.87
CA PRO A 61 -1.50 2.69 -7.45
C PRO A 61 -0.09 2.71 -6.83
N LEU A 62 0.06 3.45 -5.73
CA LEU A 62 1.33 3.62 -5.03
C LEU A 62 1.37 2.87 -3.71
N VAL A 63 0.24 2.81 -3.01
CA VAL A 63 0.10 2.07 -1.74
C VAL A 63 -1.25 1.36 -1.71
N TYR A 64 -1.36 0.35 -0.86
CA TYR A 64 -2.63 -0.33 -0.58
C TYR A 64 -2.86 -0.47 0.91
N ALA A 65 -4.13 -0.54 1.30
CA ALA A 65 -4.58 -0.96 2.62
C ALA A 65 -5.36 -2.26 2.49
N LEU A 66 -5.23 -3.14 3.47
CA LEU A 66 -6.03 -4.34 3.57
C LEU A 66 -6.52 -4.57 4.99
N GLU A 67 -7.63 -5.29 5.09
CA GLU A 67 -8.17 -5.79 6.35
C GLU A 67 -8.47 -7.27 6.19
N ALA A 68 -8.00 -8.09 7.13
CA ALA A 68 -8.26 -9.52 7.15
C ALA A 68 -8.60 -9.97 8.57
N ILE A 69 -9.58 -10.87 8.69
CA ILE A 69 -10.01 -11.42 9.97
C ILE A 69 -9.62 -12.90 10.00
N LYS A 70 -9.06 -13.34 11.13
CA LYS A 70 -8.80 -14.75 11.38
C LYS A 70 -10.11 -15.43 11.80
N SER A 71 -10.50 -16.46 11.06
CA SER A 71 -11.62 -17.33 11.42
C SER A 71 -11.27 -18.26 12.58
#